data_AF-A0A847Z6H7-F1
#
_entry.id   AF-A0A847Z6H7-F1
#
_cell.length_a   1.000
_cell.length_b   1.000
_cell.length_c   1.000
_cell.angle_alpha   90.00
_cell.angle_beta   90.00
_cell.angle_gamma   90.00
#
_symmetry.space_group_name_H-M   'P 1'
#
loop_
_entity.id
_entity.type
_entity.pdbx_description
1 polymer ?
#
loop_
_entity_poly.entity_id
_entity_poly.type
_entity_poly.pdbx_seq_one_letter_code
_entity_poly.pdbx_strand_id
1 'polypeptide(L)' 'AVVDTNCDPEEVDFPIPGNDDAIRAVALISRVIANAVLEGRQGEQFTLEEDEESETKETDEQTEIINDETQSME' A
#
# COMPACT_ATOMS: atom_id res chain seq x y z
N ALA A 1 -19.09 5.11 5.76
CA ALA A 1 -19.94 6.06 4.99
C ALA A 1 -19.97 7.40 5.71
N VAL A 2 -20.28 8.51 5.02
CA VAL A 2 -20.50 9.80 5.68
C VAL A 2 -21.91 9.81 6.27
N VAL A 3 -22.03 10.14 7.55
CA VAL A 3 -23.28 10.09 8.32
C VAL A 3 -23.59 11.49 8.85
N ASP A 4 -24.75 12.03 8.51
CA ASP A 4 -25.30 13.28 9.07
C ASP A 4 -26.44 12.97 10.08
N THR A 5 -27.08 14.02 10.61
CA THR A 5 -28.12 13.98 11.65
C THR A 5 -29.34 13.11 11.36
N ASN A 6 -29.53 12.71 10.09
CA ASN A 6 -30.66 11.91 9.62
C ASN A 6 -30.27 10.47 9.22
N CYS A 7 -28.99 10.10 9.24
CA CYS A 7 -28.53 8.74 8.94
C CYS A 7 -28.21 7.98 10.23
N ASP A 8 -28.54 6.68 10.26
CA ASP A 8 -28.23 5.80 11.38
C ASP A 8 -26.77 5.30 11.27
N PRO A 9 -25.89 5.60 12.25
CA PRO A 9 -24.51 5.14 12.23
C PRO A 9 -24.34 3.63 12.47
N GLU A 10 -25.37 2.91 12.96
CA GLU A 10 -25.28 1.47 13.22
C GLU A 10 -25.22 0.62 11.94
N GLU A 11 -25.60 1.18 10.79
CA GLU A 11 -25.57 0.50 9.49
C GLU A 11 -24.16 0.45 8.86
N VAL A 12 -23.16 1.07 9.50
CA VAL A 12 -21.83 1.33 8.93
C VAL A 12 -20.73 0.96 9.93
N ASP A 13 -19.76 0.15 9.51
CA ASP A 13 -18.65 -0.28 10.39
C ASP A 13 -17.76 0.89 10.83
N PHE A 14 -17.54 1.85 9.92
CA PHE A 14 -16.73 3.05 10.14
C PHE A 14 -17.53 4.29 9.72
N PRO A 15 -18.41 4.80 10.59
CA PRO A 15 -19.20 5.99 10.31
C PRO A 15 -18.31 7.24 10.40
N ILE A 16 -18.36 8.09 9.39
CA ILE A 16 -17.65 9.37 9.34
C ILE A 16 -18.69 10.47 9.58
N PRO A 17 -18.71 11.13 10.76
CA PRO A 17 -19.67 12.20 11.01
C PRO A 17 -19.39 13.39 10.09
N GLY A 18 -20.40 13.86 9.36
CA GLY A 18 -20.25 14.97 8.44
C GLY A 18 -21.53 15.33 7.70
N ASN A 19 -21.50 16.48 7.03
CA ASN A 19 -22.60 16.96 6.20
C ASN A 19 -22.52 16.30 4.81
N ASP A 20 -23.45 15.40 4.52
CA ASP A 20 -23.55 14.69 3.24
C ASP A 20 -24.34 15.48 2.17
N ASP A 21 -25.18 16.44 2.58
CA ASP A 21 -25.92 17.34 1.69
C ASP A 21 -25.01 18.33 0.94
N ALA A 22 -23.89 18.71 1.54
CA ALA A 22 -22.99 19.73 0.98
C ALA A 22 -21.98 19.13 -0.01
N ILE A 23 -22.11 19.49 -1.30
CA ILE A 23 -21.18 19.05 -2.35
C ILE A 23 -19.70 19.31 -2.02
N ARG A 24 -19.39 20.42 -1.34
CA ARG A 24 -18.03 20.75 -0.91
C ARG A 24 -17.51 19.80 0.17
N ALA A 25 -18.38 19.39 1.10
CA ALA A 25 -18.02 18.46 2.17
C ALA A 25 -17.77 17.06 1.59
N VAL A 26 -18.67 16.56 0.74
CA VAL A 26 -18.51 15.28 0.05
C VAL A 26 -17.24 15.27 -0.81
N ALA A 27 -16.98 16.34 -1.58
CA ALA A 27 -15.77 16.45 -2.40
C ALA A 27 -14.49 16.45 -1.56
N LEU A 28 -14.48 17.15 -0.41
CA LEU A 28 -13.35 17.16 0.50
C LEU A 28 -13.09 15.77 1.08
N ILE A 29 -14.11 15.12 1.62
CA ILE A 29 -13.98 13.79 2.25
C ILE A 29 -13.52 12.76 1.21
N SER A 30 -14.15 12.76 0.03
CA SER A 30 -13.78 11.84 -1.06
C SER A 30 -12.33 12.04 -1.50
N ARG A 31 -11.86 13.29 -1.60
CA ARG A 31 -10.47 13.59 -1.95
C ARG A 31 -9.47 13.09 -0.90
N VAL A 32 -9.78 13.28 0.39
CA VAL A 32 -8.92 12.80 1.48
C VAL A 32 -8.82 11.28 1.47
N ILE A 33 -9.96 10.58 1.31
CA ILE A 33 -9.99 9.12 1.22
C ILE A 33 -9.21 8.63 -0.01
N ALA A 34 -9.40 9.27 -1.17
CA ALA A 34 -8.67 8.91 -2.39
C ALA A 34 -7.15 9.07 -2.21
N ASN A 35 -6.70 10.16 -1.58
CA ASN A 35 -5.29 10.36 -1.27
C ASN A 35 -4.76 9.29 -0.32
N ALA A 36 -5.49 8.97 0.75
CA ALA A 36 -5.09 7.93 1.70
C ALA A 36 -4.95 6.55 1.03
N VAL A 37 -5.85 6.21 0.09
CA VAL A 37 -5.75 4.97 -0.70
C VAL A 37 -4.53 4.99 -1.62
N LEU A 38 -4.23 6.12 -2.27
CA LEU A 38 -3.04 6.26 -3.12
C LEU A 38 -1.75 6.12 -2.30
N GLU A 39 -1.69 6.77 -1.14
CA GLU A 39 -0.56 6.68 -0.21
C GLU A 39 -0.39 5.26 0.33
N GLY A 40 -1.48 4.58 0.71
CA GLY A 40 -1.42 3.17 1.15
C GLY A 40 -0.90 2.23 0.06
N ARG A 41 -1.34 2.42 -1.19
CA ARG A 41 -0.87 1.61 -2.32
C ARG A 41 0.57 1.90 -2.73
N GLN A 42 1.03 3.14 -2.59
CA GLN A 42 2.43 3.50 -2.81
C GLN A 42 3.32 3.01 -1.66
N GLY A 43 2.82 3.02 -0.43
CA GLY A 43 3.49 2.44 0.73
C GLY A 43 3.72 0.94 0.58
N GLU A 44 2.78 0.19 -0.02
CA GLU A 44 2.97 -1.22 -0.37
C GLU A 44 4.06 -1.44 -1.43
N GLN A 45 4.18 -0.55 -2.43
CA GLN A 45 5.25 -0.65 -3.44
C GLN A 45 6.64 -0.46 -2.82
N PHE A 46 6.77 0.45 -1.85
CA PHE A 46 8.06 0.66 -1.18
C PHE A 46 8.49 -0.55 -0.32
N THR A 47 7.55 -1.29 0.25
CA THR A 47 7.88 -2.51 1.02
C THR A 47 8.16 -3.74 0.15
N LEU A 48 7.58 -3.83 -1.04
CA LEU A 48 7.77 -4.98 -1.93
C LEU A 48 9.07 -4.89 -2.74
N GLU A 49 9.52 -3.68 -3.09
CA GLU A 49 10.76 -3.47 -3.84
C GLU A 49 12.02 -3.70 -2.98
N GLU A 50 11.95 -3.50 -1.65
CA GLU A 50 13.08 -3.78 -0.73
C GLU A 50 13.29 -5.30 -0.50
N ASP A 51 12.24 -6.11 -0.59
CA ASP A 51 12.35 -7.57 -0.41
C ASP A 51 12.84 -8.27 -1.70
N GLU A 52 12.37 -7.88 -2.89
CA GLU A 52 12.77 -8.50 -4.18
C GLU A 52 14.24 -8.20 -4.57
N GLU A 53 14.77 -7.03 -4.20
CA GLU A 53 16.18 -6.69 -4.48
C GLU A 53 17.16 -7.43 -3.56
N SER A 54 16.70 -7.93 -2.41
CA SER A 54 17.52 -8.72 -1.48
C SER A 54 17.64 -10.19 -1.91
N GLU A 55 16.56 -10.82 -2.36
CA GLU A 55 16.56 -12.23 -2.78
C GLU A 55 17.28 -12.45 -4.12
N THR A 56 17.20 -11.48 -5.04
CA THR A 56 17.87 -11.58 -6.35
C THR A 56 19.39 -11.43 -6.25
N LYS A 57 19.89 -10.54 -5.38
CA LYS A 57 21.34 -10.37 -5.15
C LYS A 57 21.99 -11.56 -4.44
N GLU A 58 21.32 -12.14 -3.44
CA GLU A 58 21.87 -13.31 -2.74
C GLU A 58 21.93 -14.55 -3.64
N THR A 59 20.97 -14.72 -4.56
CA THR A 59 20.96 -15.86 -5.48
C THR A 59 22.03 -15.73 -6.57
N ASP A 60 22.19 -14.54 -7.17
CA ASP A 60 23.19 -14.30 -8.20
C ASP A 60 24.63 -14.43 -7.63
N GLU A 61 24.90 -13.86 -6.45
CA GLU A 61 26.21 -13.96 -5.79
C GLU A 61 26.56 -15.42 -5.44
N GLN A 62 25.61 -16.21 -4.92
CA GLN A 62 25.87 -17.62 -4.62
C GLN A 62 26.13 -18.45 -5.88
N THR A 63 25.45 -18.17 -7.00
CA THR A 63 25.70 -18.90 -8.26
C THR A 63 27.03 -18.54 -8.93
N GLU A 64 27.52 -17.30 -8.81
CA GLU A 64 28.84 -16.93 -9.32
C GLU A 64 29.97 -17.56 -8.50
N ILE A 65 29.86 -17.59 -7.17
CA ILE A 65 30.88 -18.17 -6.29
C ILE A 65 31.03 -19.68 -6.52
N ILE A 66 29.92 -20.40 -6.70
CA ILE A 66 29.95 -21.85 -6.95
C ILE A 66 30.62 -22.18 -8.30
N ASN A 67 30.38 -21.37 -9.33
CA ASN A 67 30.98 -21.61 -10.64
C ASN A 67 32.50 -21.35 -10.64
N ASP A 68 32.99 -20.31 -9.94
CA ASP A 68 34.42 -20.01 -9.85
C ASP A 68 35.20 -21.11 -9.07
N GLU A 69 34.63 -21.61 -7.97
CA GLU A 69 35.25 -22.71 -7.20
C GLU A 69 35.39 -24.01 -8.03
N THR A 70 34.38 -24.35 -8.85
CA THR A 70 34.43 -25.56 -9.70
C THR A 70 35.41 -25.45 -10.86
N GLN A 71 35.72 -24.24 -11.33
CA GLN A 71 36.64 -24.01 -12.44
C GLN A 71 38.11 -23.93 -12.00
N SER A 72 38.38 -23.74 -10.70
CA SER A 72 39.73 -23.71 -10.12
C SER A 72 40.27 -25.08 -9.68
N MET A 73 39.42 -26.12 -9.67
CA MET A 73 39.77 -27.49 -9.25
C MET A 73 40.10 -28.44 -10.42
N GLU A 74 40.07 -27.98 -11.68
CA GLU A 74 40.68 -28.64 -12.85
C GLU A 74 42.03 -28.02 -13.22
#